data_AF-A0A090S1R4-F1
#
_entry.id   AF-A0A090S1R4-F1
#
_cell.length_a   1.000
_cell.length_b   1.000
_cell.length_c   1.000
_cell.angle_alpha   90.00
_cell.angle_beta   90.00
_cell.angle_gamma   90.00
#
_symmetry.space_group_name_H-M   'P 1'
#
loop_
_entity.id
_entity.type
_entity.pdbx_description
1 polymer ?
#
loop_
_entity_poly.entity_id
_entity_poly.type
_entity_poly.pdbx_seq_one_letter_code
_entity_poly.pdbx_strand_id
1 'polypeptide(L)'
;MVLEKTGENKKTLDIKKYAINLIIDLARIYGLAVECDSSNTEERFTRANERGMLSEDAYKNILNTYQYILMFRQHHQLEALKKGEEPDNHINPDSFGSFERGNLKDAFRIISSLQEAAKVRFAGRM
;
A
#
# COMPACT_ATOMS: atom_id res chain seq x y z
N MET A 1 8.69 -7.29 2.80
CA MET A 1 8.75 -6.12 3.71
C MET A 1 10.18 -5.59 3.67
N VAL A 2 10.34 -4.31 3.34
CA VAL A 2 11.64 -3.65 3.27
C VAL A 2 11.79 -2.79 4.54
N LEU A 3 12.91 -2.93 5.24
CA LEU A 3 13.24 -2.09 6.39
C LEU A 3 14.20 -1.00 5.96
N GLU A 4 14.14 0.16 6.62
CA GLU A 4 15.10 1.23 6.45
C GLU A 4 16.49 0.77 6.91
N LYS A 5 17.47 0.91 6.02
CA LYS A 5 18.86 0.44 6.22
C LYS A 5 19.81 1.56 6.64
N THR A 6 19.36 2.82 6.59
CA THR A 6 20.18 4.03 6.78
C THR A 6 19.37 5.13 7.48
N GLY A 7 20.06 6.07 8.17
CA GLY A 7 19.43 7.17 8.91
C GLY A 7 19.18 6.89 10.39
N GLU A 8 18.45 7.78 11.06
CA GLU A 8 18.04 7.64 12.47
C GLU A 8 17.03 6.50 12.67
N ASN A 9 16.22 6.20 11.66
CA ASN A 9 15.16 5.18 11.70
C ASN A 9 15.62 3.78 11.26
N LYS A 10 16.89 3.43 11.45
CA LYS A 10 17.43 2.11 11.08
C LYS A 10 16.60 0.99 11.72
N LYS A 11 16.29 -0.05 10.93
CA LYS A 11 15.48 -1.24 11.32
C LYS A 11 13.97 -1.00 11.47
N THR A 12 13.46 0.19 11.16
CA THR A 12 12.01 0.43 11.11
C THR A 12 11.44 0.12 9.72
N LEU A 13 10.13 -0.13 9.67
CA LEU A 13 9.36 -0.17 8.44
C LEU A 13 8.77 1.21 8.16
N ASP A 14 9.20 1.88 7.10
CA ASP A 14 8.48 3.05 6.57
C ASP A 14 7.25 2.58 5.77
N ILE A 15 6.09 2.49 6.45
CA ILE A 15 4.86 1.96 5.87
C ILE A 15 4.29 2.87 4.77
N LYS A 16 4.57 4.18 4.85
CA LYS A 16 4.07 5.14 3.86
C LYS A 16 4.84 5.00 2.56
N LYS A 17 6.17 5.01 2.64
CA LYS A 17 7.06 4.94 1.47
C LYS A 17 6.97 3.59 0.77
N TYR A 18 7.04 2.49 1.52
CA TYR A 18 7.14 1.16 0.92
C TYR A 18 5.79 0.47 0.67
N ALA A 19 4.67 1.03 1.11
CA ALA A 19 3.36 0.42 0.90
C ALA A 19 2.31 1.41 0.37
N ILE A 20 1.96 2.44 1.15
CA ILE A 20 0.86 3.35 0.81
C ILE A 20 1.14 4.09 -0.51
N ASN A 21 2.32 4.70 -0.65
CA ASN A 21 2.67 5.46 -1.85
C ASN A 21 2.68 4.56 -3.10
N LEU A 22 3.19 3.32 -2.98
CA LEU A 22 3.20 2.37 -4.10
C LEU A 22 1.78 2.03 -4.58
N ILE A 23 0.84 1.79 -3.65
CA ILE A 23 -0.56 1.54 -4.00
C ILE A 23 -1.18 2.77 -4.66
N ILE A 24 -0.92 3.97 -4.13
CA ILE A 24 -1.43 5.22 -4.70
C ILE A 24 -0.91 5.44 -6.13
N ASP A 25 0.38 5.18 -6.38
CA ASP A 25 0.98 5.33 -7.70
C ASP A 25 0.42 4.31 -8.69
N LEU A 26 0.19 3.07 -8.25
CA LEU A 26 -0.49 2.06 -9.07
C LEU A 26 -1.94 2.48 -9.35
N ALA A 27 -2.67 3.01 -8.37
CA ALA A 27 -4.02 3.53 -8.57
C ALA A 27 -4.03 4.64 -9.64
N ARG A 28 -3.05 5.56 -9.60
CA ARG A 28 -2.89 6.61 -10.62
C ARG A 28 -2.68 6.01 -12.01
N ILE A 29 -1.78 5.04 -12.15
CA ILE A 29 -1.50 4.39 -13.44
C ILE A 29 -2.76 3.71 -13.99
N TYR A 30 -3.45 2.91 -13.16
CA TYR A 30 -4.68 2.23 -13.57
C TYR A 30 -5.83 3.20 -13.86
N GLY A 31 -5.97 4.28 -13.08
CA GLY A 31 -6.95 5.33 -13.30
C GLY A 31 -6.72 6.08 -14.62
N LEU A 32 -5.46 6.44 -14.92
CA LEU A 32 -5.10 7.06 -16.20
C LEU A 32 -5.41 6.15 -17.39
N ALA A 33 -5.16 4.85 -17.28
CA ALA A 33 -5.44 3.88 -18.33
C ALA A 33 -6.93 3.73 -18.68
N VAL A 34 -7.82 4.24 -17.82
CA VAL A 34 -9.28 4.19 -18.01
C VAL A 34 -9.92 5.58 -18.01
N GLU A 35 -9.11 6.63 -18.20
CA GLU A 35 -9.55 8.03 -18.27
C GLU A 35 -10.38 8.44 -17.03
N CYS A 36 -9.94 8.01 -15.84
CA CYS A 36 -10.58 8.38 -14.59
C CYS A 36 -10.06 9.73 -14.06
N ASP A 37 -10.95 10.71 -13.94
CA ASP A 37 -10.64 12.05 -13.43
C ASP A 37 -10.59 12.14 -11.88
N SER A 38 -10.98 11.08 -11.18
CA SER A 38 -11.01 11.10 -9.71
C SER A 38 -9.59 11.19 -9.12
N SER A 39 -9.46 11.97 -8.04
CA SER A 39 -8.27 12.00 -7.20
C SER A 39 -8.26 10.90 -6.14
N ASN A 40 -9.39 10.22 -5.92
CA ASN A 40 -9.54 9.19 -4.89
C ASN A 40 -8.87 7.88 -5.33
N THR A 41 -8.02 7.33 -4.46
CA THR A 41 -7.25 6.10 -4.73
C THR A 41 -8.15 4.88 -4.97
N GLU A 42 -9.19 4.72 -4.16
CA GLU A 42 -10.09 3.57 -4.25
C GLU A 42 -10.96 3.68 -5.49
N GLU A 43 -11.50 4.86 -5.76
CA GLU A 43 -12.34 5.11 -6.94
C GLU A 43 -11.58 4.83 -8.24
N ARG A 44 -10.28 5.16 -8.31
CA ARG A 44 -9.46 4.80 -9.49
C ARG A 44 -9.38 3.30 -9.71
N PHE A 45 -9.23 2.51 -8.66
CA PHE A 45 -9.27 1.05 -8.77
C PHE A 45 -10.66 0.52 -9.09
N THR A 46 -11.71 1.12 -8.54
CA THR A 46 -13.11 0.80 -8.87
C THR A 46 -13.37 1.01 -10.36
N ARG A 47 -13.02 2.19 -10.90
CA ARG A 47 -13.13 2.48 -12.34
C ARG A 47 -12.31 1.53 -13.20
N ALA A 48 -11.09 1.19 -12.77
CA ALA A 48 -10.26 0.23 -13.48
C ALA A 48 -10.91 -1.17 -13.53
N ASN A 49 -11.55 -1.61 -12.45
CA ASN A 49 -12.30 -2.86 -12.42
C ASN A 49 -13.57 -2.80 -13.29
N GLU A 50 -14.39 -1.75 -13.18
CA GLU A 50 -15.59 -1.54 -14.01
C GLU A 50 -15.29 -1.58 -15.51
N ARG A 51 -14.11 -1.10 -15.91
CA ARG A 51 -13.64 -1.06 -17.30
C ARG A 51 -12.88 -2.32 -17.72
N GLY A 52 -12.85 -3.36 -16.88
CA GLY A 52 -12.23 -4.65 -17.17
C GLY A 52 -10.70 -4.68 -17.12
N MET A 53 -10.05 -3.63 -16.60
CA MET A 53 -8.59 -3.63 -16.44
C MET A 53 -8.11 -4.50 -15.26
N LEU A 54 -8.96 -4.68 -14.26
CA LEU A 54 -8.72 -5.53 -13.10
C LEU A 54 -9.81 -6.59 -12.98
N SER A 55 -9.43 -7.84 -12.70
CA SER A 55 -10.40 -8.85 -12.27
C SER A 55 -10.99 -8.48 -10.91
N GLU A 56 -12.17 -9.01 -10.61
CA GLU A 56 -12.87 -8.79 -9.34
C GLU A 56 -12.01 -9.20 -8.13
N ASP A 57 -11.33 -10.35 -8.22
CA ASP A 57 -10.45 -10.84 -7.15
C ASP A 57 -9.24 -9.93 -6.96
N ALA A 58 -8.62 -9.45 -8.05
CA ALA A 58 -7.51 -8.53 -7.96
C ALA A 58 -7.96 -7.21 -7.31
N TYR A 59 -9.09 -6.66 -7.77
CA TYR A 59 -9.69 -5.44 -7.22
C TYR A 59 -9.93 -5.54 -5.70
N LYS A 60 -10.61 -6.61 -5.25
CA LYS A 60 -10.87 -6.86 -3.82
C LYS A 60 -9.58 -6.99 -3.02
N ASN A 61 -8.61 -7.76 -3.52
CA ASN A 61 -7.34 -7.95 -2.83
C ASN A 61 -6.57 -6.62 -2.68
N ILE A 62 -6.59 -5.77 -3.71
CA ILE A 62 -5.94 -4.45 -3.68
C ILE A 62 -6.60 -3.53 -2.65
N LEU A 63 -7.94 -3.41 -2.67
CA LEU A 63 -8.65 -2.55 -1.73
C LEU A 63 -8.49 -3.03 -0.28
N ASN A 64 -8.65 -4.33 -0.03
CA ASN A 64 -8.45 -4.89 1.31
C ASN A 64 -7.03 -4.66 1.81
N THR A 65 -6.03 -4.82 0.94
CA THR A 65 -4.62 -4.54 1.25
C THR A 65 -4.41 -3.07 1.59
N TYR A 66 -4.96 -2.16 0.79
CA TYR A 66 -4.85 -0.72 1.02
C TYR A 66 -5.48 -0.31 2.36
N GLN A 67 -6.71 -0.77 2.64
CA GLN A 67 -7.40 -0.48 3.89
C GLN A 67 -6.66 -1.05 5.10
N TYR A 68 -6.17 -2.29 5.01
CA TYR A 68 -5.38 -2.91 6.07
C TYR A 68 -4.13 -2.09 6.41
N ILE A 69 -3.38 -1.65 5.40
CA ILE A 69 -2.16 -0.83 5.60
C ILE A 69 -2.50 0.53 6.22
N LEU A 70 -3.58 1.17 5.77
CA LEU A 70 -4.04 2.44 6.34
C LEU A 70 -4.41 2.29 7.82
N MET A 71 -5.21 1.27 8.14
CA MET A 71 -5.60 0.95 9.51
C MET A 71 -4.38 0.65 10.38
N PHE A 72 -3.41 -0.11 9.88
CA PHE A 72 -2.19 -0.44 10.60
C PHE A 72 -1.37 0.82 10.93
N ARG A 73 -1.24 1.73 9.96
CA ARG A 73 -0.58 3.04 10.20
C ARG A 73 -1.35 3.89 11.20
N GLN A 74 -2.67 3.96 11.09
CA GLN A 74 -3.51 4.74 12.01
C GLN A 74 -3.38 4.21 13.44
N HIS A 75 -3.34 2.90 13.63
CA HIS A 75 -3.13 2.30 14.95
C HIS A 75 -1.76 2.70 15.53
N HIS A 76 -0.68 2.59 14.75
CA HIS A 76 0.65 3.06 15.17
C HIS A 76 0.65 4.53 15.58
N GLN A 77 0.06 5.39 14.75
CA GLN A 77 -0.02 6.83 15.02
C GLN A 77 -0.88 7.17 16.25
N LEU A 78 -1.97 6.43 16.47
CA LEU A 78 -2.80 6.57 17.65
C LEU A 78 -2.05 6.20 18.94
N GLU A 79 -1.26 5.12 18.92
CA GLU A 79 -0.47 4.71 20.08
C GLU A 79 0.66 5.71 20.40
N ALA A 80 1.28 6.33 19.39
CA ALA A 80 2.23 7.43 19.59
C ALA A 80 1.55 8.64 20.27
N LEU A 81 0.37 9.05 19.77
CA LEU A 81 -0.38 10.16 20.36
C LEU A 81 -0.75 9.91 21.83
N LYS A 82 -1.18 8.68 22.17
CA LYS A 82 -1.51 8.31 23.56
C LYS A 82 -0.30 8.41 24.50
N LYS A 83 0.92 8.26 23.98
CA LYS A 83 2.18 8.39 24.73
C LYS A 83 2.73 9.81 24.75
N GLY A 84 2.10 10.76 24.05
CA GLY A 84 2.60 12.12 23.89
C GLY A 84 3.77 12.22 22.90
N GLU A 85 3.95 11.23 22.03
CA GLU A 85 4.99 11.18 21.00
C GLU A 85 4.46 11.79 19.68
N GLU A 86 5.37 12.29 18.84
CA GLU A 86 4.99 12.76 17.49
C GLU A 86 4.65 11.56 16.58
N PRO A 87 3.49 11.56 15.90
CA PRO A 87 3.12 10.47 15.00
C PRO A 87 3.99 10.45 13.74
N ASP A 88 4.50 9.27 13.39
CA ASP A 88 5.30 9.06 12.20
C ASP A 88 4.79 7.90 11.32
N ASN A 89 5.61 7.45 10.37
CA ASN A 89 5.33 6.28 9.52
C ASN A 89 6.32 5.13 9.75
N HIS A 90 7.18 5.23 10.77
CA HIS A 90 8.29 4.32 11.03
C HIS A 90 7.90 3.33 12.11
N ILE A 91 7.45 2.15 11.68
CA ILE A 91 6.94 1.14 12.60
C ILE A 91 8.07 0.18 12.94
N ASN A 92 8.39 0.07 14.23
CA ASN A 92 9.31 -0.96 14.70
C ASN A 92 8.69 -2.35 14.44
N PRO A 93 9.35 -3.24 13.66
CA PRO A 93 8.81 -4.57 13.41
C PRO A 93 8.52 -5.37 14.69
N ASP A 94 9.22 -5.09 15.78
CA ASP A 94 9.09 -5.80 17.05
C ASP A 94 7.95 -5.27 17.95
N SER A 95 7.23 -4.22 17.51
CA SER A 95 6.08 -3.68 18.25
C SER A 95 4.77 -4.44 18.02
N PHE A 96 4.76 -5.44 17.12
CA PHE A 96 3.57 -6.21 16.77
C PHE A 96 3.86 -7.72 16.65
N GLY A 97 2.79 -8.51 16.81
CA GLY A 97 2.84 -9.97 16.89
C GLY A 97 3.13 -10.67 15.56
N SER A 98 3.25 -11.99 15.63
CA SER A 98 3.50 -12.84 14.45
C SER A 98 2.33 -12.81 13.46
N PHE A 99 1.10 -12.66 13.96
CA PHE A 99 -0.12 -12.57 13.14
C PHE A 99 -0.12 -11.30 12.28
N GLU A 100 0.05 -10.13 12.89
CA GLU A 100 0.15 -8.84 12.17
C GLU A 100 1.31 -8.84 11.19
N ARG A 101 2.44 -9.43 11.59
CA ARG A 101 3.61 -9.58 10.71
C ARG A 101 3.31 -10.46 9.50
N GLY A 102 2.51 -11.51 9.66
CA GLY A 102 2.00 -12.35 8.58
C GLY A 102 1.16 -11.54 7.59
N ASN A 103 0.13 -10.87 8.10
CA ASN A 103 -0.79 -10.03 7.31
C ASN A 103 -0.04 -8.92 6.56
N LEU A 104 0.93 -8.25 7.21
CA LEU A 104 1.78 -7.27 6.54
C LEU A 104 2.61 -7.89 5.42
N LYS A 105 3.19 -9.08 5.62
CA LYS A 105 3.94 -9.77 4.55
C LYS A 105 3.04 -10.09 3.36
N ASP A 106 1.80 -10.52 3.60
CA ASP A 106 0.83 -10.80 2.53
C ASP A 106 0.42 -9.53 1.80
N ALA A 107 0.19 -8.43 2.51
CA ALA A 107 -0.03 -7.12 1.92
C ALA A 107 1.13 -6.71 0.99
N PHE A 108 2.39 -6.86 1.42
CA PHE A 108 3.55 -6.58 0.57
C PHE A 108 3.64 -7.50 -0.65
N ARG A 109 3.22 -8.76 -0.56
CA ARG A 109 3.16 -9.67 -1.71
C ARG A 109 2.14 -9.19 -2.73
N ILE A 110 0.95 -8.78 -2.28
CA ILE A 110 -0.10 -8.26 -3.16
C ILE A 110 0.36 -6.99 -3.88
N ILE A 111 1.02 -6.06 -3.17
CA ILE A 111 1.61 -4.86 -3.77
C ILE A 111 2.64 -5.24 -4.84
N SER A 112 3.56 -6.16 -4.54
CA SER A 112 4.58 -6.62 -5.49
C SER A 112 3.95 -7.25 -6.74
N SER A 113 2.91 -8.07 -6.57
CA SER A 113 2.18 -8.67 -7.69
C SER A 113 1.49 -7.61 -8.55
N LEU A 114 0.90 -6.57 -7.93
CA LEU A 114 0.29 -5.46 -8.66
C LEU A 114 1.33 -4.64 -9.42
N GLN A 115 2.52 -4.41 -8.84
CA GLN A 115 3.62 -3.73 -9.52
C GLN A 115 4.11 -4.50 -10.76
N GLU A 116 4.30 -5.82 -10.64
CA GLU A 116 4.69 -6.64 -11.78
C GLU A 116 3.61 -6.68 -12.86
N ALA A 117 2.33 -6.80 -12.47
CA ALA A 117 1.22 -6.73 -13.42
C ALA A 117 1.16 -5.38 -14.16
N ALA A 118 1.37 -4.27 -13.45
CA ALA A 118 1.43 -2.94 -14.04
C ALA A 118 2.62 -2.81 -15.00
N LYS A 119 3.80 -3.31 -14.61
CA LYS A 119 5.00 -3.29 -15.45
C LYS A 119 4.78 -4.05 -16.76
N VAL A 120 4.26 -5.27 -16.71
CA VAL A 120 3.96 -6.05 -17.92
C VAL A 120 2.95 -5.32 -18.82
N ARG A 121 1.91 -4.71 -18.21
CA ARG A 121 0.83 -4.06 -18.96
C ARG A 121 1.23 -2.73 -19.60
N PHE A 122 2.02 -1.92 -18.90
CA PHE A 122 2.27 -0.52 -19.26
C PHE A 122 3.71 -0.24 -19.71
N ALA A 123 4.71 -1.03 -19.29
CA ALA A 123 6.09 -0.81 -19.71
C ALA A 123 6.40 -1.33 -21.12
N GLY A 124 5.59 -2.25 -21.67
CA GLY A 124 5.72 -2.74 -23.05
C GLY A 124 4.99 -1.89 -24.10
N ARG A 125 4.38 -0.76 -23.70
CA ARG A 125 3.64 0.17 -24.58
C ARG A 125 4.31 1.55 -24.72
N MET A 126 5.49 1.73 -24.12
CA MET A 126 6.42 2.83 -24.41
C MET A 126 7.50 2.34 -25.35
#